data_AF-A0A966S6Q8-F1
#
_entry.id   AF-A0A966S6Q8-F1
#
_cell.length_a   1.000
_cell.length_b   1.000
_cell.length_c   1.000
_cell.angle_alpha   90.00
_cell.angle_beta   90.00
_cell.angle_gamma   90.00
#
_symmetry.space_group_name_H-M   'P 1'
#
loop_
_entity.id
_entity.type
_entity.pdbx_description
1 polymer ?
#
loop_
_entity_poly.entity_id
_entity_poly.type
_entity_poly.pdbx_seq_one_letter_code
_entity_poly.pdbx_strand_id
1 'polypeptide(L)' 'MKLTRLFCEHPASVGESYFGHLLQAGSFGLRMVVAGLACVLHGLLPFLFVTTGSDAIKGLNEELSSRRAKALRGEAVIR' A
#
# COMPACT_ATOMS: atom_id res chain seq x y z
N MET A 1 -10.74 -0.36 -26.84
CA MET A 1 -9.55 0.09 -26.09
C MET A 1 -8.80 -1.15 -25.60
N LYS A 2 -7.48 -1.23 -25.76
CA LYS A 2 -6.72 -2.45 -25.39
C LYS A 2 -6.49 -2.47 -23.87
N LEU A 3 -6.78 -3.60 -23.22
CA LEU A 3 -6.57 -3.81 -21.78
C LEU A 3 -5.15 -3.43 -21.33
N THR A 4 -4.17 -3.68 -22.18
CA THR A 4 -2.75 -3.36 -21.95
C THR A 4 -2.50 -1.87 -21.71
N ARG A 5 -3.29 -0.96 -22.28
CA ARG A 5 -3.15 0.48 -22.01
C ARG A 5 -3.55 0.81 -20.57
N LEU A 6 -4.67 0.28 -20.10
CA LEU A 6 -5.19 0.55 -18.75
C LEU A 6 -4.22 0.08 -17.64
N PHE A 7 -3.56 -1.06 -17.86
CA PHE A 7 -2.67 -1.66 -16.87
C PHE A 7 -1.22 -1.20 -17.01
N CYS A 8 -0.75 -0.84 -18.21
CA CYS A 8 0.66 -0.48 -18.41
C CYS A 8 0.90 1.03 -18.55
N GLU A 9 -0.06 1.86 -18.99
CA GLU A 9 0.15 3.32 -19.09
C GLU A 9 0.31 3.97 -17.71
N HIS A 10 -0.41 3.50 -16.69
CA HIS A 10 -0.30 4.08 -15.34
C HIS A 10 1.03 3.77 -14.64
N PRO A 11 1.50 2.51 -14.55
CA PRO A 11 2.83 2.23 -14.01
C PRO A 11 3.95 2.89 -14.82
N ALA A 12 3.83 2.87 -16.16
CA ALA A 12 4.84 3.50 -17.02
C ALA A 12 4.90 5.02 -16.86
N SER A 13 3.79 5.70 -16.55
CA SER A 13 3.79 7.15 -16.33
C SER A 13 4.43 7.56 -15.00
N VAL A 14 4.57 6.63 -14.06
CA VAL A 14 5.31 6.81 -12.79
C VAL A 14 6.67 6.12 -12.78
N GLY A 15 7.11 5.58 -13.93
CA GLY A 15 8.42 4.95 -14.08
C GLY A 15 8.54 3.56 -13.44
N GLU A 16 7.42 2.88 -13.16
CA GLU A 16 7.40 1.54 -12.56
C GLU A 16 7.03 0.46 -13.59
N SER A 17 7.63 -0.73 -13.46
CA SER A 17 7.12 -1.91 -14.16
C SER A 17 5.73 -2.30 -13.64
N TYR A 18 4.86 -2.81 -14.50
CA TYR A 18 3.51 -3.25 -14.10
C TYR A 18 3.55 -4.22 -12.91
N PHE A 19 4.46 -5.21 -12.94
CA PHE A 19 4.60 -6.17 -11.86
C PHE A 19 5.14 -5.54 -10.57
N GLY A 20 6.07 -4.59 -10.67
CA GLY A 20 6.56 -3.84 -9.51
C GLY A 20 5.43 -3.05 -8.84
N HIS A 21 4.69 -2.29 -9.64
CA HIS A 21 3.55 -1.51 -9.18
C HIS A 21 2.44 -2.39 -8.58
N LEU A 22 2.08 -3.47 -9.27
CA LEU A 22 1.04 -4.41 -8.84
C LEU A 22 1.37 -5.08 -7.51
N LEU A 23 2.60 -5.61 -7.36
CA LEU A 23 3.03 -6.25 -6.12
C LEU A 23 3.07 -5.24 -4.97
N GLN A 24 3.56 -4.04 -5.25
CA GLN A 24 3.68 -3.00 -4.24
C GLN A 24 2.31 -2.49 -3.77
N ALA A 25 1.46 -2.08 -4.70
CA ALA A 25 0.12 -1.60 -4.39
C ALA A 25 -0.75 -2.73 -3.81
N GLY A 26 -0.62 -3.95 -4.34
CA GLY A 26 -1.33 -5.13 -3.84
C GLY A 26 -0.97 -5.48 -2.40
N SER A 27 0.32 -5.42 -2.04
CA SER A 27 0.77 -5.66 -0.66
C SER A 27 0.18 -4.64 0.32
N PHE A 28 0.17 -3.35 -0.06
CA PHE A 28 -0.46 -2.29 0.73
C PHE A 28 -1.97 -2.52 0.89
N GLY A 29 -2.66 -2.77 -0.22
CA GLY A 29 -4.10 -3.01 -0.23
C GLY A 29 -4.51 -4.19 0.64
N LEU A 30 -3.79 -5.32 0.55
CA LEU A 30 -4.06 -6.49 1.36
C LEU A 30 -3.90 -6.21 2.86
N ARG A 31 -2.82 -5.50 3.26
CA ARG A 31 -2.61 -5.08 4.66
C ARG A 31 -3.73 -4.17 5.15
N MET A 32 -4.21 -3.25 4.31
CA MET A 32 -5.34 -2.37 4.64
C MET A 32 -6.64 -3.16 4.82
N VAL A 33 -6.93 -4.12 3.94
CA VAL A 33 -8.14 -4.97 4.05
C VAL A 33 -8.12 -5.79 5.34
N VAL A 34 -6.98 -6.43 5.66
CA VAL A 34 -6.82 -7.20 6.90
C VAL A 34 -6.96 -6.31 8.13
N ALA A 35 -6.32 -5.14 8.13
CA ALA A 35 -6.45 -4.18 9.23
C ALA A 35 -7.88 -3.66 9.40
N GLY A 36 -8.58 -3.39 8.29
CA GLY A 36 -9.99 -3.00 8.30
C GLY A 36 -10.89 -4.08 8.90
N LEU A 37 -10.69 -5.34 8.50
CA LEU A 37 -11.40 -6.48 9.08
C LEU A 37 -11.11 -6.61 10.59
N ALA A 38 -9.85 -6.45 10.99
CA ALA A 38 -9.46 -6.48 12.39
C ALA A 38 -10.16 -5.38 13.21
N CYS A 39 -10.27 -4.17 12.68
CA CYS A 39 -11.02 -3.08 13.31
C CYS A 39 -12.52 -3.38 13.46
N VAL A 40 -13.15 -3.96 12.43
CA VAL A 40 -14.57 -4.36 12.50
C VAL A 40 -14.78 -5.42 13.57
N LEU A 41 -13.92 -6.45 13.59
CA LEU A 41 -13.99 -7.51 14.61
C LEU A 41 -13.72 -6.97 16.01
N HIS A 42 -12.77 -6.04 16.16
CA HIS A 42 -12.53 -5.35 17.44
C HIS A 42 -13.76 -4.54 17.90
N GLY A 43 -14.43 -3.84 16.98
CA GLY A 43 -15.66 -3.11 17.30
C GLY A 43 -16.80 -4.02 17.79
N LEU A 44 -16.85 -5.28 17.33
CA LEU A 44 -17.82 -6.28 17.78
C LEU A 44 -17.36 -7.00 19.05
N LEU A 45 -16.06 -7.26 19.16
CA LEU A 45 -15.41 -8.03 20.21
C LEU A 45 -14.20 -7.22 20.73
N PRO A 46 -14.39 -6.33 21.71
CA PRO A 46 -13.38 -5.33 22.10
C PRO A 46 -12.09 -5.91 22.70
N PHE A 47 -12.06 -7.21 22.98
CA PHE A 47 -10.87 -7.92 23.42
C PHE A 47 -10.04 -8.53 22.27
N LEU A 48 -10.58 -8.60 21.04
CA LEU A 48 -9.84 -9.05 19.87
C LEU A 48 -9.13 -7.88 19.18
N PHE A 49 -7.95 -8.14 18.62
CA PHE A 49 -7.24 -7.21 17.73
C PHE A 49 -7.03 -5.79 18.28
N VAL A 50 -6.85 -5.66 19.61
CA VAL A 50 -6.83 -4.39 20.36
C VAL A 50 -5.94 -3.31 19.73
N THR A 51 -4.75 -3.68 19.23
CA THR A 51 -3.83 -2.72 18.61
C THR A 51 -3.63 -2.95 17.12
N THR A 52 -4.12 -4.06 16.56
CA THR A 52 -3.82 -4.51 15.19
C THR A 52 -4.14 -3.45 14.14
N GLY A 53 -5.30 -2.81 14.24
CA GLY A 53 -5.71 -1.75 13.31
C GLY A 53 -4.79 -0.53 13.37
N SER A 54 -4.54 -0.02 14.58
CA SER A 54 -3.69 1.16 14.79
C SER A 54 -2.24 0.92 14.39
N ASP A 55 -1.69 -0.25 14.73
CA ASP A 55 -0.31 -0.62 14.39
C ASP A 55 -0.14 -0.77 12.87
N ALA A 56 -1.13 -1.37 12.19
CA ALA A 56 -1.13 -1.45 10.74
C ALA A 56 -1.16 -0.07 10.06
N ILE A 57 -2.02 0.85 10.54
CA ILE A 57 -2.10 2.22 9.99
C ILE A 57 -0.77 2.96 10.21
N LYS A 58 -0.17 2.88 11.41
CA LYS A 58 1.12 3.51 11.70
C LYS A 58 2.21 3.00 10.75
N GLY A 59 2.35 1.68 10.64
CA GLY A 59 3.37 1.08 9.77
C GLY A 59 3.16 1.40 8.28
N LEU A 60 1.92 1.37 7.80
CA LEU A 60 1.61 1.76 6.41
C LEU A 60 1.91 3.23 6.14
N ASN A 61 1.57 4.12 7.09
CA ASN A 61 1.84 5.55 6.99
C ASN A 61 3.35 5.84 7.01
N GLU A 62 4.10 5.23 7.92
CA GLU A 62 5.56 5.35 7.99
C GLU A 62 6.23 4.92 6.69
N GLU A 63 5.77 3.80 6.12
CA GLU A 63 6.29 3.28 4.86
C GLU A 63 5.99 4.25 3.69
N LEU A 64 4.78 4.79 3.60
CA LEU A 64 4.41 5.81 2.60
C LEU A 64 5.21 7.10 2.76
N SER A 65 5.36 7.59 3.99
CA SER A 65 6.16 8.79 4.30
C SER A 65 7.63 8.60 3.92
N SER A 66 8.21 7.45 4.25
CA SER A 66 9.60 7.11 3.90
C SER A 66 9.81 7.06 2.38
N ARG A 67 8.87 6.44 1.64
CA ARG A 67 8.88 6.40 0.17
C ARG A 67 8.79 7.80 -0.43
N ARG A 68 7.86 8.62 0.07
CA ARG A 68 7.72 10.03 -0.37
C ARG A 68 9.00 10.81 -0.12
N ALA A 69 9.62 10.65 1.05
CA ALA A 69 10.87 11.33 1.38
C ALA A 69 12.01 10.90 0.44
N LYS A 70 12.14 9.62 0.12
CA LYS A 70 13.12 9.10 -0.86
C LYS A 70 12.89 9.68 -2.25
N ALA A 71 11.63 9.73 -2.69
CA ALA A 71 11.27 10.33 -3.98
C ALA A 71 11.64 11.81 -4.07
N LEU A 72 11.40 12.59 -3.01
CA LEU A 72 11.77 14.00 -2.94
C LEU A 72 13.30 14.22 -2.94
N ARG A 73 14.09 13.26 -2.42
CA ARG A 73 15.56 13.31 -2.47
C ARG A 73 16.15 12.86 -3.81
N GLY A 74 15.33 12.46 -4.78
CA GLY A 74 15.81 11.88 -6.04
C GLY A 74 16.46 10.50 -5.87
N GLU A 75 16.32 9.89 -4.70
CA GLU A 75 16.80 8.53 -4.36
C GLU A 75 15.77 7.46 -4.70
N ALA A 76 14.71 7.82 -5.42
CA ALA A 76 13.78 6.84 -5.96
C ALA A 76 14.57 5.95 -6.91
N VAL A 77 14.99 4.79 -6.39
CA VAL A 77 15.61 3.72 -7.15
C VAL A 77 14.68 3.42 -8.31
N ILE A 78 15.08 3.85 -9.51
CA ILE A 78 14.51 3.35 -10.76
C ILE A 78 14.79 1.84 -10.73
N ARG A 79 13.76 1.05 -10.48
CA ARG A 79 13.79 -0.42 -10.56
C ARG A 79 12.89 -0.86 -11.69
#